data_AF-D3F478-F1
#
_entry.id   AF-D3F478-F1
#
_cell.length_a   1.000
_cell.length_b   1.000
_cell.length_c   1.000
_cell.angle_alpha   90.00
_cell.angle_beta   90.00
_cell.angle_gamma   90.00
#
_symmetry.space_group_name_H-M   'P 1'
#
loop_
_entity.id
_entity.type
_entity.pdbx_description
1 polymer ?
#
loop_
_entity_poly.entity_id
_entity_poly.type
_entity_poly.pdbx_seq_one_letter_code
_entity_poly.pdbx_strand_id
1 'polypeptide(L)' 'MIGGEEPNVADLQLASSLRMLSTFADARRLLDGRPADALARRVFPEYDGEMSAGTYALAA' A
#
# COMPACT_ATOMS: atom_id res chain seq x y z
N MET A 1 18.53 3.35 -3.96
CA MET A 1 17.82 4.38 -3.17
C MET A 1 16.34 4.19 -3.40
N ILE A 2 15.52 4.11 -2.35
CA ILE A 2 14.06 3.95 -2.50
C ILE A 2 13.45 5.30 -2.92
N GLY A 3 12.48 5.27 -3.84
CA GLY A 3 11.72 6.46 -4.25
C GLY A 3 12.43 7.39 -5.23
N GLY A 4 13.50 6.93 -5.89
CA GLY A 4 14.22 7.70 -6.92
C GLY A 4 13.37 8.02 -8.17
N GLU A 5 14.00 8.64 -9.16
CA GLU A 5 13.35 9.02 -10.42
C GLU A 5 12.73 7.80 -11.12
N GLU A 6 13.52 6.75 -11.32
CA GLU A 6 13.06 5.48 -11.86
C GLU A 6 12.84 4.44 -10.74
N PRO A 7 11.73 3.68 -10.77
CA PRO A 7 11.50 2.59 -9.83
C PRO A 7 12.59 1.50 -9.93
N ASN A 8 13.13 1.07 -8.79
CA ASN A 8 14.03 -0.07 -8.70
C ASN A 8 13.38 -1.31 -8.06
N VAL A 9 14.14 -2.38 -7.91
CA VAL A 9 13.68 -3.66 -7.35
C VAL A 9 13.07 -3.52 -5.95
N ALA A 10 13.66 -2.69 -5.09
CA ALA A 10 13.13 -2.46 -3.75
C ALA A 10 11.82 -1.67 -3.80
N ASP A 11 11.69 -0.70 -4.71
CA ASP A 11 10.44 0.03 -4.92
C ASP A 11 9.33 -0.92 -5.35
N LEU A 12 9.59 -1.79 -6.34
CA LEU A 12 8.62 -2.76 -6.84
C LEU A 12 8.17 -3.76 -5.75
N GLN A 13 9.12 -4.24 -4.93
CA GLN A 13 8.82 -5.18 -3.85
C GLN A 13 7.95 -4.54 -2.75
N LEU A 14 8.25 -3.30 -2.35
CA LEU A 14 7.51 -2.62 -1.30
C LEU A 14 6.17 -2.07 -1.81
N ALA A 15 6.19 -1.36 -2.93
CA ALA A 15 5.03 -0.64 -3.47
C ALA A 15 3.88 -1.58 -3.84
N SER A 16 4.17 -2.81 -4.30
CA SER A 16 3.14 -3.81 -4.63
C SER A 16 2.35 -4.23 -3.40
N SER A 17 3.07 -4.58 -2.32
CA SER A 17 2.46 -4.97 -1.05
C SER A 17 1.71 -3.80 -0.39
N LEU A 18 2.29 -2.59 -0.44
CA LEU A 18 1.65 -1.38 0.08
C LEU A 18 0.38 -1.01 -0.69
N ARG A 19 0.37 -1.17 -2.02
CA ARG A 19 -0.81 -0.92 -2.85
C ARG A 19 -1.93 -1.92 -2.59
N MET A 20 -1.59 -3.17 -2.33
CA MET A 20 -2.56 -4.16 -1.87
C MET A 20 -3.11 -3.80 -0.49
N LEU A 21 -2.25 -3.47 0.47
CA LEU A 21 -2.68 -3.10 1.83
C LEU A 21 -3.51 -1.82 1.88
N SER A 22 -3.36 -0.90 0.93
CA SER A 22 -4.21 0.29 0.88
C SER A 22 -5.66 -0.02 0.51
N THR A 23 -5.98 -1.21 -0.01
CA THR A 23 -7.38 -1.64 -0.19
C THR A 23 -8.00 -2.16 1.12
N PHE A 24 -7.22 -2.29 2.20
CA PHE A 24 -7.69 -2.80 3.48
C PHE A 24 -7.96 -1.61 4.40
N ALA A 25 -9.22 -1.33 4.72
CA ALA A 25 -9.61 -0.10 5.43
C ALA A 25 -8.85 0.13 6.74
N ASP A 26 -8.53 -0.94 7.48
CA ASP A 26 -7.78 -0.85 8.73
C ASP A 26 -6.28 -0.55 8.51
N ALA A 27 -5.67 -1.10 7.46
CA ALA A 27 -4.26 -0.87 7.14
C ALA A 27 -4.05 0.46 6.42
N ARG A 28 -5.00 0.89 5.57
CA ARG A 28 -4.96 2.17 4.84
C ARG A 28 -4.73 3.35 5.78
N ARG A 29 -5.39 3.36 6.95
CA ARG A 29 -5.20 4.38 8.00
C ARG A 29 -3.75 4.52 8.49
N LEU A 30 -2.95 3.44 8.43
CA LEU A 30 -1.55 3.45 8.84
C LEU A 30 -0.60 3.92 7.72
N LEU A 31 -1.10 3.94 6.48
CA LEU A 31 -0.36 4.32 5.29
C LEU A 31 -0.64 5.76 4.88
N ASP A 32 -1.88 6.22 5.05
CA ASP A 32 -2.36 7.54 4.61
C ASP A 32 -1.39 8.67 5.00
N GLY A 33 -0.94 9.42 3.99
CA GLY A 33 -0.06 10.58 4.16
C GLY A 33 1.43 10.25 4.39
N ARG A 34 1.82 8.98 4.39
CA ARG A 34 3.22 8.56 4.55
C ARG A 34 3.95 8.45 3.20
N PRO A 35 5.29 8.57 3.15
CA PRO A 35 6.06 8.39 1.93
C PRO A 35 5.84 7.01 1.25
N ALA A 36 5.62 5.97 2.06
CA ALA A 36 5.33 4.62 1.58
C ALA A 36 4.06 4.56 0.71
N ASP A 37 3.03 5.31 1.11
CA ASP A 37 1.75 5.37 0.41
C ASP A 37 1.86 6.17 -0.90
N ALA A 38 2.65 7.25 -0.90
CA ALA A 38 3.00 7.97 -2.13
C ALA A 38 3.78 7.08 -3.12
N LEU A 39 4.73 6.28 -2.64
CA LEU A 39 5.48 5.33 -3.46
C LEU A 39 4.55 4.29 -4.09
N ALA A 40 3.65 3.70 -3.30
CA ALA A 40 2.67 2.72 -3.78
C ALA A 40 1.80 3.28 -4.92
N ARG A 41 1.26 4.50 -4.73
CA ARG A 41 0.42 5.18 -5.73
C ARG A 41 1.16 5.57 -7.00
N ARG A 42 2.46 5.87 -6.89
CA ARG A 42 3.30 6.22 -8.05
C ARG A 42 3.60 5.00 -8.92
N VAL A 43 3.83 3.84 -8.30
CA VAL A 43 4.36 2.64 -8.99
C VAL A 43 3.24 1.72 -9.50
N PHE A 44 2.14 1.59 -8.76
CA PHE A 44 1.05 0.66 -9.08
C PHE A 44 -0.29 1.39 -9.26
N PRO A 45 -1.19 0.88 -10.14
CA PRO A 45 -2.49 1.48 -10.38
C PRO A 45 -3.42 1.32 -9.17
N GLU A 46 -4.57 1.98 -9.23
CA GLU A 46 -5.67 1.68 -8.32
C GLU A 46 -6.27 0.32 -8.60
N TYR A 47 -6.58 -0.40 -7.53
CA TYR A 47 -7.21 -1.70 -7.58
C TYR A 47 -8.66 -1.54 -7.17
N ASP A 48 -9.55 -2.18 -7.91
CA ASP A 48 -10.96 -2.23 -7.54
C ASP A 48 -11.16 -3.11 -6.30
N GLY A 49 -12.17 -2.74 -5.51
CA GLY A 49 -12.54 -3.45 -4.29
C GLY A 49 -11.89 -2.85 -3.04
N GLU A 50 -12.67 -2.83 -1.96
CA GLU A 50 -12.21 -2.45 -0.64
C GLU A 50 -12.55 -3.59 0.32
N MET A 51 -11.60 -3.93 1.18
CA MET A 51 -11.88 -4.73 2.35
C MET A 51 -12.29 -3.81 3.50
N SER A 52 -13.57 -3.90 3.88
CA SER A 52 -14.16 -3.14 4.97
C SER A 52 -13.44 -3.38 6.30
N ALA A 53 -13.42 -2.36 7.16
CA ALA A 53 -12.84 -2.44 8.49
C ALA A 53 -13.45 -3.58 9.32
N GLY A 54 -12.61 -4.30 10.06
CA GLY A 54 -13.03 -5.45 10.88
C GLY A 54 -13.26 -6.74 10.09
N THR A 55 -12.98 -6.78 8.79
CA THR A 55 -13.06 -8.03 7.99
C THR A 55 -12.02 -9.06 8.43
N TYR A 56 -10.79 -8.62 8.75
CA TYR A 56 -9.85 -9.46 9.45
C TYR A 56 -10.18 -9.43 10.94
N ALA A 57 -10.84 -10.50 11.42
CA ALA A 57 -10.80 -10.79 12.84
C ALA A 57 -9.33 -11.05 13.20
N LEU A 58 -8.70 -10.15 13.96
CA LEU A 58 -7.53 -10.52 14.74
C LEU A 58 -8.00 -11.65 15.64
N ALA A 59 -7.57 -12.88 15.34
CA ALA A 59 -7.70 -13.98 16.29
C ALA A 59 -7.06 -13.48 17.58
N ALA A 60 -7.90 -13.30 18.61
CA ALA A 60 -7.51 -12.81 19.92
C ALA A 60 -6.50 -13.73 20.59
#